data_AF-K8Y5W4-F1
#
_entry.id   AF-K8Y5W4-F1
#
_cell.length_a   1.000
_cell.length_b   1.000
_cell.length_c   1.000
_cell.angle_alpha   90.00
_cell.angle_beta   90.00
_cell.angle_gamma   90.00
#
_symmetry.space_group_name_H-M   'P 1'
#
loop_
_entity.id
_entity.type
_entity.pdbx_description
1 polymer ?
#
loop_
_entity_poly.entity_id
_entity_poly.type
_entity_poly.pdbx_seq_one_letter_code
_entity_poly.pdbx_strand_id
1 'polypeptide(L)'
;MKRENTDTLAKEIASIFESIRENTYKGGNRFLLTGHLEIGSLLNREFNSYILDEKSKQRMKTLIEKIGKEVKTNFSRRTLYYALKFYQAYHGKKLDFRLSWSHYRILSSISNQDVRNKLEKAATEHDWNRYVLERKARESGYYGGSKVGKWKRPDGEVYHYKIVNKSVSLSKDLWIDLGFHCYRKLDKRNLKEGEFVRLNFEKKTWSYNRVSANSFLYHYLGILERIVDGDTFLVQIDLGFGLTTRQKIRLLGVSAPELGTPEGNEALESLKKKLKPGTNLLIRTHIQDKYGRYLGDVLYLLKKEFSYETLRTEGIHLNEELSLRFSG
;
A
#
# COMPACT_ATOMS: atom_id res chain seq x y z
N MET A 1 -17.78 -6.10 -31.75
CA MET A 1 -18.79 -6.54 -30.76
C MET A 1 -19.57 -5.34 -30.25
N LYS A 2 -20.90 -5.32 -30.42
CA LYS A 2 -21.76 -4.31 -29.77
C LYS A 2 -21.63 -4.50 -28.25
N ARG A 3 -21.28 -3.42 -27.53
CA ARG A 3 -21.15 -3.45 -26.06
C ARG A 3 -22.51 -3.78 -25.46
N GLU A 4 -22.53 -4.73 -24.54
CA GLU A 4 -23.73 -5.13 -23.83
C GLU A 4 -24.34 -3.94 -23.08
N ASN A 5 -25.67 -3.86 -23.05
CA ASN A 5 -26.34 -2.83 -22.25
C ASN A 5 -26.01 -3.07 -20.77
N THR A 6 -25.57 -2.02 -20.07
CA THR A 6 -25.22 -2.08 -18.64
C THR A 6 -26.37 -2.60 -17.77
N ASP A 7 -27.63 -2.38 -18.19
CA ASP A 7 -28.80 -2.96 -17.51
C ASP A 7 -28.90 -4.47 -17.65
N THR A 8 -28.63 -4.99 -18.85
CA THR A 8 -28.65 -6.44 -19.11
C THR A 8 -27.56 -7.14 -18.31
N LEU A 9 -26.34 -6.60 -18.32
CA LEU A 9 -25.21 -7.13 -17.56
C LEU A 9 -25.47 -7.09 -16.03
N ALA A 10 -26.10 -6.03 -15.54
CA ALA A 10 -26.45 -5.93 -14.12
C ALA A 10 -27.45 -7.01 -13.70
N LYS A 11 -28.48 -7.27 -14.53
CA LYS A 11 -29.49 -8.31 -14.29
C LYS A 11 -28.89 -9.71 -14.33
N GLU A 12 -27.99 -9.97 -15.28
CA GLU A 12 -27.28 -11.25 -15.39
C GLU A 12 -26.39 -11.51 -14.19
N ILE A 13 -25.61 -10.51 -13.73
CA ILE A 13 -24.81 -10.66 -12.51
C ILE A 13 -25.70 -10.83 -11.27
N ALA A 14 -26.83 -10.12 -11.20
CA ALA A 14 -27.77 -10.25 -10.10
C ALA A 14 -28.41 -11.65 -10.02
N SER A 15 -28.78 -12.25 -11.16
CA SER A 15 -29.34 -13.60 -11.18
C SER A 15 -28.32 -14.65 -10.72
N ILE A 16 -27.03 -14.47 -11.02
CA ILE A 16 -25.97 -15.34 -10.50
C ILE A 16 -25.85 -15.20 -8.97
N PHE A 17 -25.95 -13.99 -8.42
CA PHE A 17 -25.93 -13.79 -6.96
C PHE A 17 -27.12 -14.47 -6.26
N GLU A 18 -28.32 -14.38 -6.82
CA GLU A 18 -29.49 -15.10 -6.27
C GLU A 18 -29.34 -16.62 -6.42
N SER A 19 -28.81 -17.11 -7.54
CA SER A 19 -28.50 -18.53 -7.72
C SER A 19 -27.48 -19.04 -6.69
N ILE A 20 -26.41 -18.28 -6.43
CA ILE A 20 -25.46 -18.58 -5.34
C ILE A 20 -26.20 -18.68 -4.02
N ARG A 21 -27.07 -17.73 -3.70
CA ARG A 21 -27.81 -17.68 -2.44
C ARG A 21 -28.73 -18.88 -2.26
N GLU A 22 -29.51 -19.24 -3.28
CA GLU A 22 -30.44 -20.36 -3.26
C GLU A 22 -29.71 -21.71 -3.12
N ASN A 23 -28.58 -21.86 -3.80
CA ASN A 23 -27.88 -23.14 -3.90
C ASN A 23 -26.77 -23.34 -2.85
N THR A 24 -26.33 -22.29 -2.14
CA THR A 24 -25.35 -22.45 -1.05
C THR A 24 -25.90 -23.34 0.08
N TYR A 25 -27.22 -23.30 0.34
CA TYR A 25 -27.88 -24.18 1.30
C TYR A 25 -27.95 -25.65 0.86
N LYS A 26 -27.83 -25.94 -0.45
CA LYS A 26 -28.05 -27.27 -1.04
C LYS A 26 -26.79 -27.95 -1.59
N GLY A 27 -25.67 -27.22 -1.77
CA GLY A 27 -24.49 -27.79 -2.42
C GLY A 27 -23.15 -27.09 -2.17
N GLY A 28 -23.02 -26.40 -1.04
CA GLY A 28 -21.71 -26.02 -0.49
C GLY A 28 -20.87 -25.05 -1.32
N ASN A 29 -19.61 -24.89 -0.90
CA ASN A 29 -18.61 -23.96 -1.43
C ASN A 29 -18.43 -23.99 -2.96
N ARG A 30 -18.79 -25.09 -3.62
CA ARG A 30 -18.72 -25.24 -5.08
C ARG A 30 -19.55 -24.19 -5.83
N PHE A 31 -20.83 -24.02 -5.49
CA PHE A 31 -21.70 -23.04 -6.15
C PHE A 31 -21.21 -21.61 -5.94
N LEU A 32 -20.68 -21.34 -4.73
CA LEU A 32 -20.11 -20.05 -4.39
C LEU A 32 -18.91 -19.73 -5.29
N LEU A 33 -18.00 -20.68 -5.48
CA LEU A 33 -16.82 -20.46 -6.32
C LEU A 33 -17.16 -20.40 -7.81
N THR A 34 -18.01 -21.29 -8.31
CA THR A 34 -18.38 -21.28 -9.74
C THR A 34 -19.15 -20.01 -10.10
N GLY A 35 -20.07 -19.56 -9.25
CA GLY A 35 -20.80 -18.32 -9.49
C GLY A 35 -19.90 -17.08 -9.45
N HIS A 36 -18.92 -17.01 -8.54
CA HIS A 36 -17.95 -15.91 -8.55
C HIS A 36 -17.01 -15.96 -9.77
N LEU A 37 -16.69 -17.16 -10.28
CA LEU A 37 -15.91 -17.32 -11.51
C LEU A 37 -16.71 -16.82 -12.74
N GLU A 38 -18.00 -17.12 -12.79
CA GLU A 38 -18.91 -16.68 -13.85
C GLU A 38 -19.10 -15.16 -13.84
N ILE A 39 -19.34 -14.56 -12.67
CA ILE A 39 -19.37 -13.09 -12.52
C ILE A 39 -18.05 -12.49 -13.00
N GLY A 40 -16.92 -13.06 -12.62
CA GLY A 40 -15.62 -12.59 -13.08
C GLY A 40 -15.43 -12.68 -14.60
N SER A 41 -15.98 -13.70 -15.25
CA SER A 41 -15.99 -13.84 -16.72
C SER A 41 -16.75 -12.72 -17.41
N LEU A 42 -17.97 -12.42 -16.93
CA LEU A 42 -18.80 -11.34 -17.44
C LEU A 42 -18.11 -9.98 -17.29
N LEU A 43 -17.52 -9.73 -16.12
CA LEU A 43 -16.73 -8.52 -15.87
C LEU A 43 -15.48 -8.46 -16.76
N ASN A 44 -14.79 -9.58 -16.99
CA ASN A 44 -13.59 -9.60 -17.82
C ASN A 44 -13.92 -9.31 -19.30
N ARG A 45 -15.05 -9.84 -19.80
CA ARG A 45 -15.59 -9.54 -21.13
C ARG A 45 -15.92 -8.06 -21.29
N GLU A 46 -16.48 -7.46 -20.25
CA GLU A 46 -16.90 -6.05 -20.26
C GLU A 46 -15.72 -5.06 -20.15
N PHE A 47 -14.75 -5.34 -19.27
CA PHE A 47 -13.65 -4.40 -18.95
C PHE A 47 -12.31 -4.75 -19.62
N ASN A 48 -12.25 -5.77 -20.48
CA ASN A 48 -11.04 -6.23 -21.18
C ASN A 48 -9.81 -6.31 -20.25
N SER A 49 -9.97 -7.00 -19.13
CA SER A 49 -8.96 -7.29 -18.11
C SER A 49 -8.52 -6.15 -17.17
N TYR A 50 -8.89 -4.87 -17.41
CA TYR A 50 -8.43 -3.77 -16.53
C TYR A 50 -9.43 -2.62 -16.38
N ILE A 51 -9.60 -2.14 -15.14
CA ILE A 51 -10.42 -0.96 -14.82
C ILE A 51 -9.47 0.21 -14.51
N LEU A 52 -8.80 0.72 -15.55
CA LEU A 52 -7.75 1.75 -15.39
C LEU A 52 -8.24 3.14 -15.78
N ASP A 53 -9.01 3.26 -16.85
CA ASP A 53 -9.52 4.54 -17.35
C ASP A 53 -10.79 5.00 -16.60
N GLU A 54 -11.02 6.31 -16.59
CA GLU A 54 -12.15 6.92 -15.88
C GLU A 54 -13.51 6.45 -16.40
N LYS A 55 -13.63 6.12 -17.69
CA LYS A 55 -14.89 5.63 -18.28
C LYS A 55 -15.21 4.23 -17.76
N SER A 56 -14.22 3.34 -17.68
CA SER A 56 -14.37 2.00 -17.09
C SER A 56 -14.66 2.06 -15.59
N LYS A 57 -14.01 2.95 -14.84
CA LYS A 57 -14.31 3.16 -13.41
C LYS A 57 -15.74 3.64 -13.18
N GLN A 58 -16.18 4.63 -13.96
CA GLN A 58 -17.54 5.16 -13.87
C GLN A 58 -18.57 4.08 -14.25
N ARG A 59 -18.28 3.26 -15.26
CA ARG A 59 -19.15 2.16 -15.66
C ARG A 59 -19.22 1.06 -14.61
N MET A 60 -18.10 0.67 -14.01
CA MET A 60 -18.07 -0.26 -12.87
C MET A 60 -18.87 0.29 -11.69
N LYS A 61 -18.78 1.58 -11.40
CA LYS A 61 -19.59 2.24 -10.37
C LYS A 61 -21.08 2.13 -10.67
N THR A 62 -21.51 2.44 -11.89
CA THR A 62 -22.91 2.29 -12.32
C THR A 62 -23.38 0.83 -12.24
N LEU A 63 -22.55 -0.12 -12.65
CA LEU A 63 -22.86 -1.55 -12.58
C LEU A 63 -23.08 -2.01 -11.13
N ILE A 64 -22.18 -1.60 -10.22
CA ILE A 64 -22.29 -1.86 -8.78
C ILE A 64 -23.59 -1.28 -8.20
N GLU A 65 -23.93 -0.04 -8.57
CA GLU A 65 -25.16 0.60 -8.09
C GLU A 65 -26.41 -0.11 -8.60
N LYS A 66 -26.44 -0.55 -9.86
CA LYS A 66 -27.56 -1.30 -10.43
C LYS A 66 -27.72 -2.67 -9.80
N ILE A 67 -26.64 -3.44 -9.69
CA ILE A 67 -26.66 -4.77 -9.03
C ILE A 67 -27.11 -4.64 -7.56
N GLY A 68 -26.62 -3.61 -6.85
CA GLY A 68 -27.00 -3.38 -5.46
C GLY A 68 -28.47 -3.04 -5.23
N LYS A 69 -29.22 -2.64 -6.27
CA LYS A 69 -30.68 -2.45 -6.20
C LYS A 69 -31.44 -3.77 -6.40
N GLU A 70 -30.90 -4.68 -7.20
CA GLU A 70 -31.51 -5.97 -7.52
C GLU A 70 -31.20 -7.02 -6.45
N VAL A 71 -29.95 -7.03 -5.94
CA VAL A 71 -29.48 -8.04 -4.96
C VAL A 71 -29.66 -7.53 -3.54
N LYS A 72 -30.60 -8.15 -2.81
CA LYS A 72 -31.05 -7.66 -1.49
C LYS A 72 -30.09 -7.99 -0.32
N THR A 73 -29.24 -9.03 -0.46
CA THR A 73 -28.35 -9.50 0.63
C THR A 73 -27.02 -10.00 0.08
N ASN A 74 -25.96 -10.00 0.89
CA ASN A 74 -24.62 -10.56 0.58
C ASN A 74 -23.84 -9.93 -0.60
N PHE A 75 -24.31 -8.80 -1.15
CA PHE A 75 -23.57 -8.03 -2.15
C PHE A 75 -22.69 -6.96 -1.49
N SER A 76 -21.40 -6.91 -1.88
CA SER A 76 -20.51 -5.81 -1.52
C SER A 76 -19.86 -5.25 -2.78
N ARG A 77 -19.61 -3.94 -2.81
CA ARG A 77 -18.93 -3.28 -3.94
C ARG A 77 -17.59 -3.94 -4.28
N ARG A 78 -16.87 -4.42 -3.26
CA ARG A 78 -15.56 -5.08 -3.41
C ARG A 78 -15.67 -6.48 -3.99
N THR A 79 -16.82 -7.15 -3.86
CA THR A 79 -17.03 -8.52 -4.34
C THR A 79 -16.82 -8.64 -5.84
N LEU A 80 -17.28 -7.67 -6.65
CA LEU A 80 -17.07 -7.68 -8.09
C LEU A 80 -15.59 -7.58 -8.49
N TYR A 81 -14.81 -6.74 -7.79
CA TYR A 81 -13.37 -6.65 -8.01
C TYR A 81 -12.65 -7.96 -7.66
N TYR A 82 -13.08 -8.63 -6.58
CA TYR A 82 -12.54 -9.95 -6.25
C TYR A 82 -12.93 -11.01 -7.27
N ALA A 83 -14.16 -11.02 -7.75
CA ALA A 83 -14.64 -11.94 -8.79
C ALA A 83 -13.82 -11.78 -10.09
N LEU A 84 -13.59 -10.53 -10.52
CA LEU A 84 -12.74 -10.24 -11.68
C LEU A 84 -11.30 -10.78 -11.49
N LYS A 85 -10.66 -10.47 -10.35
CA LYS A 85 -9.31 -10.99 -10.06
C LYS A 85 -9.28 -12.52 -9.98
N PHE A 86 -10.31 -13.12 -9.41
CA PHE A 86 -10.43 -14.57 -9.30
C PHE A 86 -10.52 -15.22 -10.66
N TYR A 87 -11.37 -14.72 -11.55
CA TYR A 87 -11.42 -15.17 -12.93
C TYR A 87 -10.07 -15.01 -13.63
N GLN A 88 -9.42 -13.86 -13.52
CA GLN A 88 -8.09 -13.64 -14.11
C GLN A 88 -7.04 -14.65 -13.63
N ALA A 89 -7.08 -15.06 -12.36
CA ALA A 89 -6.12 -16.00 -11.79
C ALA A 89 -6.45 -17.49 -12.05
N TYR A 90 -7.74 -17.83 -12.18
CA TYR A 90 -8.25 -19.21 -12.14
C TYR A 90 -9.13 -19.66 -13.31
N HIS A 91 -9.43 -18.81 -14.30
CA HIS A 91 -10.11 -19.26 -15.51
C HIS A 91 -9.33 -20.41 -16.18
N GLY A 92 -10.04 -21.45 -16.60
CA GLY A 92 -9.43 -22.66 -17.19
C GLY A 92 -8.66 -23.56 -16.21
N LYS A 93 -8.61 -23.22 -14.91
CA LYS A 93 -7.97 -24.06 -13.87
C LYS A 93 -9.01 -24.87 -13.10
N LYS A 94 -8.59 -26.05 -12.64
CA LYS A 94 -9.39 -26.87 -11.71
C LYS A 94 -9.35 -26.22 -10.32
N LEU A 95 -10.52 -25.89 -9.78
CA LEU A 95 -10.68 -25.33 -8.44
C LEU A 95 -10.67 -26.46 -7.39
N ASP A 96 -10.10 -26.17 -6.22
CA ASP A 96 -10.21 -27.01 -5.04
C ASP A 96 -11.37 -26.54 -4.15
N PHE A 97 -12.45 -27.30 -4.13
CA PHE A 97 -13.66 -26.93 -3.38
C PHE A 97 -13.50 -27.05 -1.86
N ARG A 98 -12.36 -27.53 -1.34
CA ARG A 98 -12.01 -27.43 0.10
C ARG A 98 -11.67 -26.00 0.51
N LEU A 99 -11.15 -25.19 -0.43
CA LEU A 99 -10.78 -23.81 -0.17
C LEU A 99 -11.98 -22.88 -0.36
N SER A 100 -12.39 -22.20 0.72
CA SER A 100 -13.53 -21.27 0.66
C SER A 100 -13.30 -20.06 -0.24
N TRP A 101 -14.37 -19.34 -0.60
CA TRP A 101 -14.28 -18.03 -1.29
C TRP A 101 -13.32 -17.04 -0.61
N SER A 102 -13.21 -17.06 0.72
CA SER A 102 -12.23 -16.21 1.42
C SER A 102 -10.78 -16.58 1.09
N HIS A 103 -10.47 -17.88 0.91
CA HIS A 103 -9.14 -18.31 0.49
C HIS A 103 -8.84 -17.84 -0.92
N TYR A 104 -9.77 -18.07 -1.86
CA TYR A 104 -9.58 -17.65 -3.24
C TYR A 104 -9.51 -16.13 -3.39
N ARG A 105 -10.18 -15.33 -2.55
CA ARG A 105 -9.97 -13.87 -2.51
C ARG A 105 -8.53 -13.49 -2.14
N ILE A 106 -7.92 -14.20 -1.20
CA ILE A 106 -6.52 -14.01 -0.83
C ILE A 106 -5.65 -14.47 -2.00
N LEU A 107 -5.77 -15.74 -2.41
CA LEU A 107 -4.93 -16.32 -3.46
C LEU A 107 -4.97 -15.50 -4.77
N SER A 108 -6.15 -15.03 -5.18
CA SER A 108 -6.32 -14.28 -6.44
C SER A 108 -5.72 -12.89 -6.44
N SER A 109 -5.44 -12.30 -5.27
CA SER A 109 -4.69 -11.03 -5.28
C SER A 109 -3.17 -11.25 -5.31
N ILE A 110 -2.69 -12.51 -5.36
CA ILE A 110 -1.26 -12.83 -5.34
C ILE A 110 -0.84 -12.73 -6.80
N SER A 111 -0.07 -11.69 -7.14
CA SER A 111 0.37 -11.49 -8.52
C SER A 111 1.37 -12.55 -8.97
N ASN A 112 2.28 -12.98 -8.08
CA ASN A 112 3.24 -14.04 -8.38
C ASN A 112 2.53 -15.41 -8.42
N GLN A 113 2.55 -16.05 -9.58
CA GLN A 113 1.88 -17.33 -9.80
C GLN A 113 2.49 -18.49 -8.99
N ASP A 114 3.80 -18.54 -8.83
CA ASP A 114 4.47 -19.61 -8.10
C ASP A 114 4.16 -19.54 -6.60
N VAL A 115 4.20 -18.33 -6.04
CA VAL A 115 3.80 -18.07 -4.64
C VAL A 115 2.34 -18.45 -4.43
N ARG A 116 1.46 -18.08 -5.36
CA ARG A 116 0.04 -18.44 -5.31
C ARG A 116 -0.16 -19.95 -5.31
N ASN A 117 0.48 -20.66 -6.22
CA ASN A 117 0.35 -22.11 -6.34
C ASN A 117 0.90 -22.82 -5.09
N LYS A 118 2.03 -22.37 -4.54
CA LYS A 118 2.61 -22.90 -3.30
C LYS A 118 1.65 -22.70 -2.12
N LEU A 119 1.10 -21.50 -1.95
CA LEU A 119 0.18 -21.20 -0.86
C LEU A 119 -1.16 -21.89 -1.01
N GLU A 120 -1.68 -22.04 -2.22
CA GLU A 120 -2.90 -22.81 -2.49
C GLU A 120 -2.71 -24.28 -2.10
N LYS A 121 -1.61 -24.89 -2.56
CA LYS A 121 -1.27 -26.27 -2.21
C LYS A 121 -1.12 -26.46 -0.70
N ALA A 122 -0.33 -25.60 -0.05
CA ALA A 122 -0.10 -25.68 1.40
C ALA A 122 -1.38 -25.43 2.21
N ALA A 123 -2.23 -24.50 1.78
CA ALA A 123 -3.50 -24.24 2.45
C ALA A 123 -4.44 -25.45 2.42
N THR A 124 -4.43 -26.17 1.30
CA THR A 124 -5.19 -27.41 1.12
C THR A 124 -4.59 -28.58 1.90
N GLU A 125 -3.27 -28.75 1.87
CA GLU A 125 -2.58 -29.89 2.52
C GLU A 125 -2.58 -29.80 4.05
N HIS A 126 -2.58 -28.58 4.59
CA HIS A 126 -2.54 -28.32 6.03
C HIS A 126 -3.86 -27.77 6.58
N ASP A 127 -4.94 -27.84 5.81
CA ASP A 127 -6.28 -27.35 6.17
C ASP A 127 -6.26 -25.93 6.78
N TRP A 128 -5.49 -25.03 6.18
CA TRP A 128 -5.38 -23.67 6.67
C TRP A 128 -6.73 -22.96 6.58
N ASN A 129 -7.12 -22.33 7.67
CA ASN A 129 -8.22 -21.37 7.64
C ASN A 129 -7.76 -20.04 7.01
N ARG A 130 -8.72 -19.14 6.74
CA ARG A 130 -8.46 -17.84 6.12
C ARG A 130 -7.38 -17.01 6.81
N TYR A 131 -7.27 -17.08 8.14
CA TYR A 131 -6.34 -16.26 8.92
C TYR A 131 -4.91 -16.77 8.77
N VAL A 132 -4.74 -18.10 8.77
CA VAL A 132 -3.43 -18.72 8.54
C VAL A 132 -2.96 -18.44 7.12
N LEU A 133 -3.82 -18.62 6.11
CA LEU A 133 -3.47 -18.29 4.72
C LEU A 133 -3.17 -16.80 4.55
N GLU A 134 -3.94 -15.89 5.17
CA GLU A 134 -3.68 -14.45 5.09
C GLU A 134 -2.33 -14.08 5.72
N ARG A 135 -1.97 -14.71 6.85
CA ARG A 135 -0.66 -14.54 7.48
C ARG A 135 0.46 -15.08 6.59
N LYS A 136 0.32 -16.31 6.08
CA LYS A 136 1.31 -16.94 5.19
C LYS A 136 1.50 -16.21 3.86
N ALA A 137 0.42 -15.66 3.31
CA ALA A 137 0.51 -14.76 2.17
C ALA A 137 1.31 -13.49 2.53
N ARG A 138 1.06 -12.86 3.68
CA ARG A 138 1.86 -11.71 4.13
C ARG A 138 3.34 -12.05 4.25
N GLU A 139 3.66 -13.17 4.90
CA GLU A 139 5.03 -13.68 5.04
C GLU A 139 5.69 -13.93 3.68
N SER A 140 4.95 -14.43 2.69
CA SER A 140 5.47 -14.66 1.33
C SER A 140 5.60 -13.38 0.49
N GLY A 141 5.43 -12.19 1.07
CA GLY A 141 5.52 -10.92 0.34
C GLY A 141 4.29 -10.60 -0.53
N TYR A 142 3.12 -11.19 -0.28
CA TYR A 142 1.89 -11.01 -1.06
C TYR A 142 1.39 -9.57 -1.17
N TYR A 143 1.56 -8.76 -0.12
CA TYR A 143 1.18 -7.34 -0.16
C TYR A 143 2.18 -6.47 -0.95
N GLY A 144 3.04 -7.10 -1.74
CA GLY A 144 4.23 -6.49 -2.27
C GLY A 144 5.35 -6.56 -1.24
N GLY A 145 6.17 -7.60 -1.33
CA GLY A 145 7.52 -7.26 -1.79
C GLY A 145 7.28 -6.53 -3.09
N SER A 146 7.31 -5.20 -3.03
CA SER A 146 7.15 -4.36 -4.22
C SER A 146 7.97 -5.03 -5.32
N LYS A 147 7.49 -5.05 -6.58
CA LYS A 147 8.46 -5.06 -7.69
C LYS A 147 9.55 -4.10 -7.23
N VAL A 148 10.81 -4.53 -7.20
CA VAL A 148 11.94 -3.65 -6.91
C VAL A 148 11.92 -2.62 -8.03
N GLY A 149 11.00 -1.67 -7.96
CA GLY A 149 11.05 -0.44 -8.69
C GLY A 149 12.28 0.16 -8.08
N LYS A 150 13.42 -0.03 -8.77
CA LYS A 150 14.69 0.60 -8.42
C LYS A 150 14.33 1.96 -7.91
N TRP A 151 14.55 2.19 -6.63
CA TRP A 151 14.12 3.42 -6.02
C TRP A 151 14.82 4.53 -6.80
N LYS A 152 14.03 5.37 -7.48
CA LYS A 152 14.59 6.50 -8.21
C LYS A 152 15.17 7.42 -7.15
N ARG A 153 16.50 7.44 -7.06
CA ARG A 153 17.23 8.32 -6.14
C ARG A 153 16.67 9.74 -6.27
N PRO A 154 16.50 10.46 -5.16
CA PRO A 154 15.99 11.81 -5.21
C PRO A 154 16.91 12.68 -6.06
N ASP A 155 16.34 13.37 -7.04
CA ASP A 155 17.05 14.34 -7.88
C ASP A 155 16.79 15.79 -7.45
N GLY A 156 15.98 16.00 -6.40
CA GLY A 156 15.64 17.30 -5.83
C GLY A 156 16.22 17.56 -4.44
N GLU A 157 15.53 18.41 -3.68
CA GLU A 157 15.95 19.00 -2.40
C GLU A 157 15.00 18.62 -1.25
N VAL A 158 15.44 18.72 0.01
CA VAL A 158 14.59 18.44 1.20
C VAL A 158 13.59 19.56 1.53
N TYR A 159 12.70 19.28 2.49
CA TYR A 159 11.71 20.22 3.05
C TYR A 159 10.66 20.73 2.07
N HIS A 160 10.16 19.84 1.21
CA HIS A 160 9.04 20.10 0.31
C HIS A 160 7.72 19.66 0.92
N TYR A 161 6.76 20.59 0.98
CA TYR A 161 5.48 20.41 1.65
C TYR A 161 4.32 20.90 0.81
N LYS A 162 3.13 20.37 1.10
CA LYS A 162 1.88 20.72 0.43
C LYS A 162 1.10 21.77 1.22
N ILE A 163 0.49 22.70 0.50
CA ILE A 163 -0.49 23.63 1.07
C ILE A 163 -1.86 22.94 1.13
N VAL A 164 -2.45 22.91 2.32
CA VAL A 164 -3.74 22.27 2.60
C VAL A 164 -4.70 23.25 3.25
N ASN A 165 -5.98 23.05 3.02
CA ASN A 165 -7.03 23.67 3.83
C ASN A 165 -7.50 22.66 4.88
N LYS A 166 -7.40 23.03 6.15
CA LYS A 166 -7.76 22.18 7.30
C LYS A 166 -8.77 22.84 8.22
N SER A 167 -9.45 23.90 7.79
CA SER A 167 -10.43 24.57 8.64
C SER A 167 -11.68 23.69 8.85
N VAL A 168 -12.06 23.54 10.12
CA VAL A 168 -13.41 23.05 10.50
C VAL A 168 -14.41 24.22 10.50
N SER A 169 -13.91 25.45 10.49
CA SER A 169 -14.65 26.72 10.47
C SER A 169 -14.76 27.31 9.05
N LEU A 170 -15.73 28.20 8.84
CA LEU A 170 -15.92 29.02 7.62
C LEU A 170 -14.68 29.86 7.21
N SER A 171 -13.68 29.99 8.10
CA SER A 171 -12.39 30.61 7.80
C SER A 171 -11.57 29.77 6.83
N LYS A 172 -11.31 30.25 5.61
CA LYS A 172 -10.45 29.60 4.59
C LYS A 172 -8.95 29.67 4.93
N ASP A 173 -8.58 29.33 6.16
CA ASP A 173 -7.20 29.36 6.62
C ASP A 173 -6.40 28.24 5.95
N LEU A 174 -5.32 28.62 5.28
CA LEU A 174 -4.40 27.69 4.63
C LEU A 174 -3.25 27.33 5.58
N TRP A 175 -2.74 26.11 5.41
CA TRP A 175 -1.70 25.53 6.25
C TRP A 175 -0.65 24.83 5.38
N ILE A 176 0.60 24.81 5.85
CA ILE A 176 1.64 23.91 5.34
C ILE A 176 1.47 22.58 6.07
N ASP A 177 1.23 21.50 5.32
CA ASP A 177 1.24 20.13 5.84
C ASP A 177 2.67 19.63 5.93
N LEU A 178 3.19 19.54 7.17
CA LEU A 178 4.55 19.05 7.43
C LEU A 178 4.59 17.51 7.53
N GLY A 179 3.49 16.83 7.18
CA GLY A 179 3.30 15.42 7.46
C GLY A 179 3.02 15.16 8.94
N PHE A 180 2.82 13.89 9.29
CA PHE A 180 2.66 13.44 10.70
C PHE A 180 1.56 14.13 11.50
N HIS A 181 0.54 14.67 10.82
CA HIS A 181 -0.51 15.52 11.41
C HIS A 181 0.02 16.82 12.03
N CYS A 182 1.21 17.27 11.62
CA CYS A 182 1.79 18.55 12.00
C CYS A 182 1.49 19.59 10.92
N TYR A 183 0.88 20.70 11.32
CA TYR A 183 0.48 21.78 10.42
C TYR A 183 1.07 23.10 10.88
N ARG A 184 1.60 23.88 9.93
CA ARG A 184 2.07 25.25 10.20
C ARG A 184 1.14 26.24 9.52
N LYS A 185 0.58 27.18 10.30
CA LYS A 185 -0.27 28.24 9.75
C LYS A 185 0.55 29.09 8.78
N LEU A 186 -0.03 29.42 7.63
CA LEU A 186 0.60 30.32 6.67
C LEU A 186 0.49 31.77 7.12
N ASP A 187 1.58 32.50 6.97
CA ASP A 187 1.54 33.95 6.96
C ASP A 187 0.83 34.39 5.67
N LYS A 188 -0.01 35.43 5.74
CA LYS A 188 -0.86 35.90 4.62
C LYS A 188 -0.01 36.17 3.37
N ARG A 189 0.07 35.20 2.46
CA ARG A 189 0.75 35.25 1.15
C ARG A 189 -0.17 34.67 0.07
N ASN A 190 0.04 35.06 -1.19
CA ASN A 190 -0.73 34.64 -2.38
C ASN A 190 -0.52 33.14 -2.75
N LEU A 191 -0.66 32.21 -1.82
CA LEU A 191 -0.62 30.76 -2.05
C LEU A 191 -2.03 30.17 -2.09
N LYS A 192 -2.19 29.07 -2.83
CA LYS A 192 -3.49 28.36 -2.96
C LYS A 192 -3.38 26.93 -2.44
N GLU A 193 -4.51 26.37 -2.03
CA GLU A 193 -4.61 24.95 -1.69
C GLU A 193 -4.13 24.07 -2.86
N GLY A 194 -3.36 23.04 -2.55
CA GLY A 194 -2.79 22.13 -3.55
C GLY A 194 -1.44 22.56 -4.12
N GLU A 195 -1.01 23.81 -3.88
CA GLU A 195 0.35 24.26 -4.24
C GLU A 195 1.41 23.64 -3.31
N PHE A 196 2.66 23.73 -3.74
CA PHE A 196 3.81 23.18 -3.02
C PHE A 196 4.79 24.30 -2.66
N VAL A 197 5.44 24.12 -1.51
CA VAL A 197 6.45 25.04 -0.99
C VAL A 197 7.69 24.26 -0.58
N ARG A 198 8.86 24.89 -0.71
CA ARG A 198 10.12 24.45 -0.12
C ARG A 198 10.49 25.37 1.03
N LEU A 199 10.84 24.81 2.18
CA LEU A 199 11.40 25.59 3.29
C LEU A 199 12.87 25.92 3.04
N ASN A 200 13.28 27.12 3.42
CA ASN A 200 14.67 27.55 3.39
C ASN A 200 15.03 28.13 4.76
N PHE A 201 16.23 27.83 5.23
CA PHE A 201 16.77 28.37 6.47
C PHE A 201 18.00 29.22 6.15
N GLU A 202 17.84 30.53 6.25
CA GLU A 202 18.89 31.50 5.95
C GLU A 202 18.97 32.52 7.08
N LYS A 203 20.18 32.93 7.46
CA LYS A 203 20.40 33.97 8.50
C LYS A 203 19.60 33.70 9.80
N LYS A 204 19.56 32.44 10.23
CA LYS A 204 18.81 31.96 11.42
C LYS A 204 17.28 32.12 11.35
N THR A 205 16.72 32.38 10.18
CA THR A 205 15.28 32.56 9.99
C THR A 205 14.75 31.56 8.97
N TRP A 206 13.59 30.98 9.27
CA TRP A 206 12.87 30.11 8.34
C TRP A 206 12.02 30.93 7.37
N SER A 207 12.08 30.57 6.10
CA SER A 207 11.22 31.09 5.05
C SER A 207 10.75 29.95 4.16
N TYR A 208 9.83 30.24 3.24
CA TYR A 208 9.37 29.26 2.25
C TYR A 208 9.11 29.94 0.91
N ASN A 209 9.41 29.21 -0.16
CA ASN A 209 9.24 29.63 -1.54
C ASN A 209 8.30 28.67 -2.28
N ARG A 210 7.47 29.20 -3.19
CA ARG A 210 6.64 28.37 -4.07
C ARG A 210 7.53 27.56 -5.00
N VAL A 211 7.18 26.28 -5.19
CA VAL A 211 7.88 25.35 -6.09
C VAL A 211 6.87 24.55 -6.91
N SER A 212 7.31 24.02 -8.07
CA SER A 212 6.51 23.11 -8.88
C SER A 212 6.35 21.75 -8.20
N ALA A 213 5.35 20.98 -8.65
CA ALA A 213 5.09 19.64 -8.16
C ALA A 213 6.23 18.68 -8.54
N ASN A 214 7.16 18.42 -7.62
CA ASN A 214 8.19 17.40 -7.80
C ASN A 214 7.90 16.16 -6.94
N SER A 215 8.48 15.01 -7.30
CA SER A 215 8.40 13.73 -6.60
C SER A 215 8.99 13.70 -5.17
N PHE A 216 9.29 14.87 -4.57
CA PHE A 216 10.06 15.05 -3.33
C PHE A 216 9.26 15.51 -2.12
N LEU A 217 7.94 15.46 -2.20
CA LEU A 217 7.10 15.71 -1.02
C LEU A 217 7.43 14.73 0.09
N TYR A 218 7.48 15.24 1.32
CA TYR A 218 7.64 14.43 2.53
C TYR A 218 8.93 13.60 2.56
N HIS A 219 10.02 14.19 2.10
CA HIS A 219 11.38 13.72 2.36
C HIS A 219 11.95 14.51 3.53
N TYR A 220 12.45 13.78 4.53
CA TYR A 220 12.92 14.35 5.78
C TYR A 220 14.32 13.86 6.09
N LEU A 221 15.10 14.75 6.70
CA LEU A 221 16.30 14.36 7.40
C LEU A 221 15.89 13.84 8.78
N GLY A 222 16.55 12.78 9.24
CA GLY A 222 16.30 12.24 10.57
C GLY A 222 17.50 11.51 11.12
N ILE A 223 17.43 11.20 12.41
CA ILE A 223 18.46 10.49 13.15
C ILE A 223 17.82 9.21 13.70
N LEU A 224 18.47 8.08 13.44
CA LEU A 224 18.08 6.79 14.00
C LEU A 224 18.23 6.83 15.53
N GLU A 225 17.13 6.62 16.25
CA GLU A 225 17.19 6.47 17.71
C GLU A 225 17.41 5.01 18.10
N ARG A 226 16.61 4.11 17.54
CA ARG A 226 16.76 2.66 17.75
C ARG A 226 16.01 1.86 16.69
N ILE A 227 16.45 0.62 16.51
CA ILE A 227 15.74 -0.38 15.73
C ILE A 227 14.71 -1.03 16.65
N VAL A 228 13.45 -1.05 16.21
CA VAL A 228 12.32 -1.64 16.96
C VAL A 228 12.14 -3.09 16.55
N ASP A 229 12.23 -3.36 15.25
CA ASP A 229 12.03 -4.66 14.61
C ASP A 229 12.93 -4.75 13.36
N GLY A 230 13.10 -5.92 12.77
CA GLY A 230 13.94 -6.13 11.58
C GLY A 230 13.53 -5.31 10.35
N ASP A 231 12.35 -4.68 10.36
CA ASP A 231 11.86 -3.78 9.32
C ASP A 231 11.31 -2.43 9.84
N THR A 232 11.38 -2.17 11.15
CA THR A 232 10.74 -1.01 11.78
C THR A 232 11.72 -0.26 12.69
N PHE A 233 11.78 1.07 12.52
CA PHE A 233 12.75 1.96 13.15
C PHE A 233 12.03 3.04 13.94
N LEU A 234 12.61 3.44 15.07
CA LEU A 234 12.23 4.66 15.77
C LEU A 234 13.21 5.76 15.41
N VAL A 235 12.68 6.86 14.88
CA VAL A 235 13.47 7.90 14.25
C VAL A 235 13.03 9.27 14.74
N GLN A 236 14.00 10.14 15.02
CA GLN A 236 13.76 11.56 15.22
C GLN A 236 13.88 12.26 13.87
N ILE A 237 12.81 12.91 13.44
CA ILE A 237 12.66 13.50 12.11
C ILE A 237 12.61 15.02 12.25
N ASP A 238 13.38 15.72 11.42
CA ASP A 238 13.34 17.17 11.30
C ASP A 238 12.28 17.58 10.26
N LEU A 239 11.31 18.38 10.71
CA LEU A 239 10.23 18.90 9.88
C LEU A 239 10.55 20.30 9.30
N GLY A 240 11.68 20.89 9.70
CA GLY A 240 11.97 22.29 9.51
C GLY A 240 11.25 23.16 10.53
N PHE A 241 11.41 24.48 10.42
CA PHE A 241 10.93 25.46 11.43
C PHE A 241 11.47 25.24 12.85
N GLY A 242 12.56 24.48 13.01
CA GLY A 242 13.06 24.05 14.32
C GLY A 242 12.15 23.03 15.02
N LEU A 243 11.23 22.39 14.28
CA LEU A 243 10.32 21.38 14.78
C LEU A 243 10.88 19.99 14.48
N THR A 244 10.87 19.12 15.48
CA THR A 244 11.20 17.70 15.30
C THR A 244 10.04 16.83 15.75
N THR A 245 9.93 15.64 15.18
CA THR A 245 8.92 14.64 15.56
C THR A 245 9.57 13.28 15.72
N ARG A 246 9.05 12.46 16.63
CA ARG A 246 9.48 11.07 16.82
C ARG A 246 8.48 10.13 16.18
N GLN A 247 8.94 9.32 15.23
CA GLN A 247 8.05 8.49 14.42
C GLN A 247 8.58 7.07 14.28
N LYS A 248 7.64 6.11 14.25
CA LYS A 248 7.92 4.73 13.87
C LYS A 248 7.82 4.60 12.35
N ILE A 249 8.95 4.34 11.70
CA ILE A 249 9.03 4.14 10.26
C ILE A 249 9.17 2.65 9.98
N ARG A 250 8.21 2.07 9.26
CA ARG A 250 8.28 0.71 8.73
C ARG A 250 8.77 0.78 7.29
N LEU A 251 9.80 0.01 6.95
CA LEU A 251 10.35 0.00 5.61
C LEU A 251 9.33 -0.54 4.61
N LEU A 252 9.09 0.24 3.57
CA LEU A 252 8.24 -0.15 2.45
C LEU A 252 8.89 -1.32 1.69
N GLY A 253 8.15 -2.41 1.48
CA GLY A 253 8.60 -3.54 0.68
C GLY A 253 9.61 -4.47 1.36
N VAL A 254 9.91 -4.28 2.64
CA VAL A 254 10.73 -5.18 3.45
C VAL A 254 9.82 -5.99 4.38
N SER A 255 10.04 -7.30 4.43
CA SER A 255 9.36 -8.19 5.38
C SER A 255 10.41 -8.85 6.25
N ALA A 256 10.51 -8.40 7.50
CA ALA A 256 11.37 -9.07 8.47
C ALA A 256 10.62 -10.24 9.13
N PRO A 257 11.32 -11.32 9.53
CA PRO A 257 10.75 -12.38 10.36
C PRO A 257 10.25 -11.84 11.71
N GLU A 258 9.30 -12.53 12.35
CA GLU A 258 8.71 -12.08 13.61
C GLU A 258 9.75 -12.08 14.76
N LEU A 259 9.72 -11.02 15.58
CA LEU A 259 10.53 -10.96 16.80
C LEU A 259 10.19 -12.13 17.73
N GLY A 260 11.24 -12.79 18.24
CA GLY A 260 11.10 -13.98 19.07
C GLY A 260 11.33 -15.29 18.32
N THR A 261 11.36 -15.30 16.98
CA THR A 261 11.93 -16.44 16.23
C THR A 261 13.47 -16.32 16.15
N PRO A 262 14.21 -17.42 16.00
CA PRO A 262 15.67 -17.38 15.79
C PRO A 262 16.06 -16.44 14.64
N GLU A 263 15.34 -16.52 13.52
CA GLU A 263 15.59 -15.73 12.31
C GLU A 263 15.31 -14.23 12.52
N GLY A 264 14.23 -13.90 13.25
CA GLY A 264 13.90 -12.51 13.59
C GLY A 264 14.92 -11.88 14.52
N ASN A 265 15.40 -12.64 15.51
CA ASN A 265 16.44 -12.20 16.42
C ASN A 265 17.79 -12.00 15.70
N GLU A 266 18.16 -12.91 14.79
CA GLU A 266 19.38 -12.78 14.00
C GLU A 266 19.33 -11.57 13.05
N ALA A 267 18.21 -11.36 12.37
CA ALA A 267 17.99 -10.21 11.50
C ALA A 267 18.12 -8.89 12.28
N LEU A 268 17.50 -8.81 13.46
CA LEU A 268 17.59 -7.65 14.34
C LEU A 268 19.03 -7.37 14.77
N GLU A 269 19.78 -8.38 15.21
CA GLU A 269 21.15 -8.21 15.67
C GLU A 269 22.12 -7.83 14.54
N SER A 270 21.93 -8.41 13.35
CA SER A 270 22.67 -8.02 12.14
C SER A 270 22.46 -6.53 11.81
N LEU A 271 21.20 -6.08 11.89
CA LEU A 271 20.83 -4.71 11.62
C LEU A 271 21.37 -3.74 12.67
N LYS A 272 21.32 -4.10 13.96
CA LYS A 272 21.91 -3.30 15.06
C LYS A 272 23.42 -3.14 14.96
N LYS A 273 24.13 -4.19 14.51
CA LYS A 273 25.58 -4.11 14.27
C LYS A 273 25.91 -3.11 13.17
N LYS A 274 25.05 -3.00 12.17
CA LYS A 274 25.24 -2.13 11.00
C LYS A 274 24.81 -0.68 11.24
N LEU A 275 23.61 -0.49 11.79
CA LEU A 275 22.97 0.80 11.99
C LEU A 275 22.95 1.13 13.48
N LYS A 276 23.91 1.95 13.90
CA LYS A 276 23.98 2.41 15.30
C LYS A 276 23.03 3.58 15.54
N PRO A 277 22.48 3.73 16.76
CA PRO A 277 21.84 4.97 17.18
C PRO A 277 22.72 6.18 16.86
N GLY A 278 22.12 7.26 16.38
CA GLY A 278 22.82 8.44 15.87
C GLY A 278 23.12 8.41 14.37
N THR A 279 22.81 7.32 13.66
CA THR A 279 22.99 7.27 12.19
C THR A 279 22.03 8.26 11.51
N ASN A 280 22.57 9.09 10.62
CA ASN A 280 21.79 10.02 9.83
C ASN A 280 21.05 9.31 8.70
N LEU A 281 19.79 9.67 8.52
CA LEU A 281 18.86 9.06 7.58
C LEU A 281 18.21 10.12 6.70
N LEU A 282 17.99 9.77 5.42
CA LEU A 282 17.05 10.47 4.55
C LEU A 282 15.84 9.56 4.37
N ILE A 283 14.67 10.06 4.78
CA ILE A 283 13.45 9.26 4.95
C ILE A 283 12.37 9.85 4.06
N ARG A 284 11.81 9.04 3.17
CA ARG A 284 10.59 9.38 2.45
C ARG A 284 9.42 8.66 3.10
N THR A 285 8.40 9.39 3.53
CA THR A 285 7.18 8.76 4.05
C THR A 285 6.06 8.75 3.02
N HIS A 286 5.28 7.67 3.02
CA HIS A 286 4.11 7.52 2.15
C HIS A 286 2.82 7.56 2.98
N ILE A 287 2.20 6.40 3.20
CA ILE A 287 0.95 6.24 3.94
C ILE A 287 1.20 5.62 5.32
N GLN A 288 0.25 5.80 6.22
CA GLN A 288 0.24 5.13 7.50
C GLN A 288 -0.38 3.72 7.37
N ASP A 289 0.21 2.73 8.04
CA ASP A 289 -0.36 1.39 8.14
C ASP A 289 -1.46 1.31 9.22
N LYS A 290 -2.15 0.18 9.29
CA LYS A 290 -3.24 -0.06 10.25
C LYS A 290 -2.81 -0.04 11.73
N TYR A 291 -1.50 -0.02 12.01
CA TYR A 291 -0.91 0.02 13.34
C TYR A 291 -0.35 1.42 13.68
N GLY A 292 -0.64 2.42 12.84
CA GLY A 292 -0.19 3.79 13.07
C GLY A 292 1.27 4.05 12.67
N ARG A 293 1.95 3.11 12.01
CA ARG A 293 3.35 3.28 11.56
C ARG A 293 3.37 3.88 10.16
N TYR A 294 4.30 4.79 9.89
CA TYR A 294 4.46 5.31 8.53
C TYR A 294 5.27 4.32 7.70
N LEU A 295 4.77 4.00 6.51
CA LEU A 295 5.55 3.27 5.51
C LEU A 295 6.53 4.24 4.84
N GLY A 296 7.81 3.86 4.76
CA GLY A 296 8.83 4.74 4.21
C GLY A 296 9.99 4.06 3.50
N ASP A 297 10.64 4.84 2.64
CA ASP A 297 11.94 4.51 2.04
C ASP A 297 13.04 5.20 2.85
N VAL A 298 14.14 4.50 3.13
CA VAL A 298 15.23 5.00 3.96
C VAL A 298 16.56 4.87 3.24
N LEU A 299 17.26 5.99 3.09
CA LEU A 299 18.69 6.03 2.82
C LEU A 299 19.47 6.28 4.10
N TYR A 300 20.65 5.68 4.18
CA TYR A 300 21.61 5.94 5.25
C TYR A 300 23.04 6.00 4.71
N LEU A 301 23.94 6.58 5.51
CA LEU A 301 25.38 6.57 5.29
C LEU A 301 26.08 6.12 6.58
N LEU A 302 27.17 5.38 6.42
CA LEU A 302 28.04 4.95 7.53
C LEU A 302 29.14 5.98 7.85
N LYS A 303 29.36 6.97 6.97
CA LYS A 303 30.35 8.04 7.17
C LYS A 303 29.87 9.02 8.24
N LYS A 304 30.81 9.56 9.03
CA LYS A 304 30.53 10.60 10.04
C LYS A 304 30.20 11.95 9.42
N GLU A 305 30.85 12.29 8.31
CA GLU A 305 30.53 13.50 7.56
C GLU A 305 29.21 13.31 6.82
N PHE A 306 28.28 14.22 7.10
CA PHE A 306 26.90 14.16 6.65
C PHE A 306 26.55 15.46 5.97
N SER A 307 26.02 15.35 4.75
CA SER A 307 25.23 16.39 4.11
C SER A 307 24.04 15.72 3.43
N TYR A 308 22.99 16.50 3.19
CA TYR A 308 21.86 16.04 2.39
C TYR A 308 22.31 15.52 1.02
N GLU A 309 23.19 16.27 0.35
CA GLU A 309 23.71 15.90 -0.96
C GLU A 309 24.46 14.57 -0.94
N THR A 310 25.33 14.37 0.06
CA THR A 310 26.07 13.10 0.19
C THR A 310 25.11 11.93 0.46
N LEU A 311 24.10 12.10 1.31
CA LEU A 311 23.09 11.04 1.55
C LEU A 311 22.31 10.72 0.27
N ARG A 312 21.91 11.74 -0.47
CA ARG A 312 21.13 11.60 -1.69
C ARG A 312 21.90 10.83 -2.77
N THR A 313 23.16 11.18 -2.99
CA THR A 313 24.00 10.63 -4.07
C THR A 313 24.65 9.31 -3.70
N GLU A 314 25.22 9.20 -2.49
CA GLU A 314 26.02 8.05 -2.05
C GLU A 314 25.29 7.13 -1.05
N GLY A 315 24.16 7.56 -0.48
CA GLY A 315 23.46 6.81 0.57
C GLY A 315 23.03 5.42 0.12
N ILE A 316 23.15 4.44 1.01
CA ILE A 316 22.74 3.06 0.79
C ILE A 316 21.23 2.97 1.03
N HIS A 317 20.50 2.38 0.08
CA HIS A 317 19.06 2.20 0.20
C HIS A 317 18.74 1.00 1.07
N LEU A 318 18.29 1.27 2.29
CA LEU A 318 18.08 0.25 3.31
C LEU A 318 16.98 -0.73 2.91
N ASN A 319 15.92 -0.25 2.26
CA ASN A 319 14.82 -1.12 1.83
C ASN A 319 15.31 -2.18 0.84
N GLU A 320 16.02 -1.77 -0.22
CA GLU A 320 16.57 -2.70 -1.21
C GLU A 320 17.57 -3.67 -0.59
N GLU A 321 18.45 -3.19 0.28
CA GLU A 321 19.44 -4.03 0.94
C GLU A 321 18.79 -5.15 1.78
N LEU A 322 17.76 -4.80 2.56
CA LEU A 322 17.07 -5.75 3.41
C LEU A 322 16.11 -6.65 2.63
N SER A 323 15.43 -6.13 1.59
CA SER A 323 14.61 -6.94 0.72
C SER A 323 15.41 -8.08 0.06
N LEU A 324 16.65 -7.83 -0.35
CA LEU A 324 17.52 -8.88 -0.93
C LEU A 324 17.90 -9.96 0.09
N ARG A 325 18.11 -9.59 1.37
CA ARG A 325 18.47 -10.54 2.43
C ARG A 325 17.31 -11.46 2.84
N PHE A 326 16.08 -10.96 2.81
CA PHE A 326 14.89 -11.75 3.17
C PHE A 326 14.25 -12.48 1.99
N SER A 327 14.85 -12.38 0.80
CA SER A 327 14.41 -13.10 -0.41
C SER A 327 15.19 -14.40 -0.66
N GLY A 328 16.19 -14.71 0.17
CA GLY A 328 17.11 -15.84 0.05
C GLY A 328 16.67 -17.08 0.81
#